data_AF-A0A8C1BPC7-F1
#
_entry.id   AF-A0A8C1BPC7-F1
#
_cell.length_a   1.000
_cell.length_b   1.000
_cell.length_c   1.000
_cell.angle_alpha   90.00
_cell.angle_beta   90.00
_cell.angle_gamma   90.00
#
_symmetry.space_group_name_H-M   'P 1'
#
loop_
_entity.id
_entity.type
_entity.pdbx_description
1 polymer ?
#
loop_
_entity_poly.entity_id
_entity_poly.type
_entity_poly.pdbx_seq_one_letter_code
_entity_poly.pdbx_strand_id
1 'polypeptide(L)'
;IMILAAKDELLQKPFQKGKHTKVAHKNVAAHEWDREEARNRRQHLISMNAFERHKKFVSDYVLYYGGKIEEFRRSTSKDKTDLDVVRENHRFLWREEDEEDMTWEKELAKKYYDKLFKEYCIADLSRYKENKFGFRWRVENEVISGKGQFLCGNKRCENKEGLKSWEVNFAYVEQGEKRNALVKLRLCPECSFKLNYHHK
;
A
#
# COMPACT_ATOMS: atom_id res chain seq x y z
N ILE A 1 107.43 -1.61 6.96
CA ILE A 1 107.40 -0.21 6.46
C ILE A 1 106.45 -0.21 5.25
N MET A 2 105.38 0.58 5.33
CA MET A 2 104.41 0.78 4.25
C MET A 2 105.08 1.29 2.97
N ILE A 3 104.50 1.01 1.78
CA ILE A 3 104.10 2.06 0.82
C ILE A 3 103.38 1.45 -0.42
N LEU A 4 102.11 1.86 -0.53
CA LEU A 4 101.32 2.27 -1.70
C LEU A 4 100.96 1.26 -2.80
N ALA A 5 99.70 0.83 -2.69
CA ALA A 5 98.82 0.59 -3.82
C ALA A 5 98.60 1.88 -4.63
N ALA A 6 98.74 1.79 -5.96
CA ALA A 6 98.16 2.78 -6.86
C ALA A 6 97.91 2.17 -8.25
N LYS A 7 96.69 2.38 -8.72
CA LYS A 7 96.19 2.31 -10.11
C LYS A 7 95.68 0.96 -10.61
N ASP A 8 94.40 0.75 -10.34
CA ASP A 8 93.47 0.14 -11.31
C ASP A 8 92.24 1.05 -11.47
N GLU A 9 92.50 2.34 -11.71
CA GLU A 9 91.49 3.39 -11.77
C GLU A 9 91.30 3.94 -13.20
N LEU A 10 91.37 3.04 -14.19
CA LEU A 10 91.14 3.40 -15.59
C LEU A 10 90.33 2.31 -16.29
N LEU A 11 89.07 2.09 -15.87
CA LEU A 11 88.02 1.43 -16.68
C LEU A 11 86.64 1.44 -15.98
N GLN A 12 86.16 2.58 -15.47
CA GLN A 12 84.73 2.75 -15.18
C GLN A 12 84.07 3.65 -16.21
N LYS A 13 83.11 3.10 -16.94
CA LYS A 13 82.30 3.85 -17.91
C LYS A 13 81.41 4.85 -17.15
N PRO A 14 81.35 6.14 -17.53
CA PRO A 14 80.71 7.20 -16.74
C PRO A 14 79.19 7.07 -16.58
N PHE A 15 78.55 6.17 -17.34
CA PHE A 15 77.12 5.89 -17.28
C PHE A 15 76.86 4.40 -17.01
N GLN A 16 77.37 3.85 -15.92
CA GLN A 16 76.74 2.66 -15.35
C GLN A 16 75.48 3.12 -14.61
N LYS A 17 74.32 3.02 -15.27
CA LYS A 17 73.03 3.14 -14.57
C LYS A 17 73.09 2.18 -13.38
N GLY A 18 73.00 2.73 -12.16
CA GLY A 18 73.01 1.93 -10.94
C GLY A 18 72.04 0.77 -11.07
N LYS A 19 72.42 -0.41 -10.53
CA LYS A 19 71.58 -1.62 -10.54
C LYS A 19 70.14 -1.19 -10.31
N HIS A 20 69.29 -1.36 -11.33
CA HIS A 20 67.87 -1.07 -11.22
C HIS A 20 67.39 -1.64 -9.89
N THR A 21 66.85 -0.79 -9.02
CA THR A 21 66.21 -1.22 -7.78
C THR A 21 65.27 -2.36 -8.16
N LYS A 22 65.44 -3.52 -7.51
CA LYS A 22 64.61 -4.70 -7.80
C LYS A 22 63.16 -4.26 -7.70
N VAL A 23 62.45 -4.23 -8.83
CA VAL A 23 61.02 -3.92 -8.84
C VAL A 23 60.30 -4.95 -7.98
N ALA A 24 59.23 -4.51 -7.30
CA ALA A 24 58.43 -5.42 -6.51
C ALA A 24 57.98 -6.61 -7.36
N HIS A 25 57.99 -7.81 -6.77
CA HIS A 25 57.54 -9.02 -7.46
C HIS A 25 56.10 -8.83 -7.94
N LYS A 26 55.74 -9.32 -9.14
CA LYS A 26 54.41 -9.16 -9.73
C LYS A 26 53.27 -9.56 -8.79
N ASN A 27 53.51 -10.55 -7.92
CA ASN A 27 52.55 -10.98 -6.90
C ASN A 27 52.27 -9.92 -5.83
N VAL A 28 53.27 -9.10 -5.46
CA VAL A 28 53.09 -7.98 -4.52
C VAL A 28 52.19 -6.92 -5.13
N ALA A 29 52.41 -6.59 -6.41
CA ALA A 29 51.55 -5.65 -7.14
C ALA A 29 50.10 -6.16 -7.28
N ALA A 30 49.92 -7.45 -7.60
CA ALA A 30 48.60 -8.06 -7.68
C ALA A 30 47.86 -8.04 -6.34
N HIS A 31 48.55 -8.39 -5.25
CA HIS A 31 47.96 -8.41 -3.90
C HIS A 31 47.57 -7.00 -3.41
N GLU A 32 48.37 -5.97 -3.67
CA GLU A 32 48.00 -4.60 -3.32
C GLU A 32 46.83 -4.10 -4.17
N TRP A 33 46.74 -4.49 -5.45
CA TRP A 33 45.58 -4.19 -6.30
C TRP A 33 44.29 -4.82 -5.76
N ASP A 34 44.32 -6.11 -5.38
CA ASP A 34 43.17 -6.81 -4.80
C ASP A 34 42.70 -6.14 -3.50
N ARG A 35 43.65 -5.69 -2.67
CA ARG A 35 43.38 -4.95 -1.42
C ARG A 35 42.71 -3.61 -1.69
N GLU A 36 43.19 -2.85 -2.67
CA GLU A 36 42.61 -1.55 -3.06
C GLU A 36 41.20 -1.73 -3.61
N GLU A 37 40.98 -2.72 -4.48
CA GLU A 37 39.64 -3.06 -4.98
C GLU A 37 38.69 -3.51 -3.88
N ALA A 38 39.17 -4.27 -2.89
CA ALA A 38 38.35 -4.68 -1.75
C ALA A 38 37.91 -3.47 -0.92
N ARG A 39 38.79 -2.49 -0.71
CA ARG A 39 38.46 -1.22 -0.03
C ARG A 39 37.42 -0.43 -0.83
N ASN A 40 37.63 -0.26 -2.14
CA ASN A 40 36.71 0.47 -3.02
C ASN A 40 35.32 -0.18 -3.06
N ARG A 41 35.25 -1.52 -3.16
CA ARG A 41 33.99 -2.26 -3.08
C ARG A 41 33.27 -2.04 -1.76
N ARG A 42 34.00 -2.06 -0.64
CA ARG A 42 33.44 -1.84 0.69
C ARG A 42 32.90 -0.41 0.85
N GLN A 43 33.68 0.58 0.42
CA GLN A 43 33.27 1.98 0.46
C GLN A 43 32.01 2.24 -0.38
N HIS A 44 31.96 1.67 -1.58
CA HIS A 44 30.83 1.79 -2.47
C HIS A 44 29.55 1.15 -1.92
N LEU A 45 29.66 0.01 -1.22
CA LEU A 45 28.53 -0.61 -0.53
C LEU A 45 28.05 0.23 0.66
N ILE A 46 28.97 0.83 1.41
CA ILE A 46 28.63 1.69 2.55
C ILE A 46 27.92 2.97 2.07
N SER A 47 28.33 3.53 0.94
CA SER A 47 27.70 4.73 0.37
C SER A 47 26.30 4.51 -0.19
N MET A 48 25.90 3.27 -0.48
CA MET A 48 24.58 2.96 -1.02
C MET A 48 23.49 2.95 0.05
N ASN A 49 22.29 3.37 -0.33
CA ASN A 49 21.11 3.20 0.53
C ASN A 49 20.69 1.71 0.60
N ALA A 50 19.78 1.38 1.54
CA ALA A 50 19.37 -0.01 1.76
C ALA A 50 18.74 -0.66 0.51
N PHE A 51 17.98 0.11 -0.27
CA PHE A 51 17.33 -0.36 -1.49
C PHE A 51 18.32 -0.60 -2.64
N GLU A 52 19.28 0.29 -2.83
CA GLU A 52 20.36 0.19 -3.81
C GLU A 52 21.27 -1.01 -3.52
N ARG A 53 21.64 -1.21 -2.25
CA ARG A 53 22.38 -2.40 -1.82
C ARG A 53 21.61 -3.68 -2.14
N HIS A 54 20.32 -3.72 -1.81
CA HIS A 54 19.46 -4.86 -2.12
C HIS A 54 19.44 -5.15 -3.63
N LYS A 55 19.21 -4.12 -4.47
CA LYS A 55 19.21 -4.26 -5.93
C LYS A 55 20.54 -4.80 -6.46
N LYS A 56 21.66 -4.27 -5.97
CA LYS A 56 23.00 -4.74 -6.33
C LYS A 56 23.21 -6.21 -5.98
N PHE A 57 22.90 -6.61 -4.73
CA PHE A 57 23.09 -7.98 -4.29
C PHE A 57 22.20 -8.98 -5.04
N VAL A 58 20.96 -8.61 -5.37
CA VAL A 58 20.08 -9.44 -6.20
C VAL A 58 20.66 -9.59 -7.62
N SER A 59 21.13 -8.51 -8.23
CA SER A 59 21.77 -8.56 -9.55
C SER A 59 23.04 -9.41 -9.54
N ASP A 60 23.90 -9.25 -8.54
CA ASP A 60 25.14 -10.04 -8.39
C ASP A 60 24.79 -11.53 -8.22
N TYR A 61 23.79 -11.85 -7.40
CA TYR A 61 23.33 -13.23 -7.21
C TYR A 61 22.86 -13.88 -8.53
N VAL A 62 22.04 -13.16 -9.30
CA VAL A 62 21.57 -13.59 -10.62
C VAL A 62 22.75 -13.82 -11.58
N LEU A 63 23.74 -12.92 -11.59
CA LEU A 63 24.91 -13.00 -12.46
C LEU A 63 25.81 -14.20 -12.16
N TYR A 64 26.12 -14.44 -10.88
CA TYR A 64 27.08 -15.48 -10.48
C TYR A 64 26.46 -16.87 -10.37
N TYR A 65 25.18 -16.97 -9.98
CA TYR A 65 24.53 -18.26 -9.67
C TYR A 65 23.40 -18.63 -10.65
N GLY A 66 23.10 -17.79 -11.65
CA GLY A 66 22.21 -18.14 -12.77
C GLY A 66 20.71 -18.15 -12.45
N GLY A 67 20.26 -17.43 -11.42
CA GLY A 67 18.84 -17.29 -11.07
C GLY A 67 18.06 -16.35 -12.00
N LYS A 68 16.73 -16.47 -12.02
CA LYS A 68 15.85 -15.57 -12.79
C LYS A 68 15.35 -14.43 -11.91
N ILE A 69 15.33 -13.20 -12.44
CA ILE A 69 14.85 -12.04 -11.65
C ILE A 69 13.37 -12.18 -11.28
N GLU A 70 12.62 -12.93 -12.09
CA GLU A 70 11.22 -13.27 -11.91
C GLU A 70 10.98 -14.12 -10.65
N GLU A 71 11.98 -14.89 -10.18
CA GLU A 71 11.88 -15.69 -8.94
C GLU A 71 11.89 -14.81 -7.69
N PHE A 72 12.47 -13.60 -7.77
CA PHE A 72 12.46 -12.62 -6.69
C PHE A 72 11.18 -11.77 -6.66
N ARG A 73 10.27 -11.97 -7.62
CA ARG A 73 9.01 -11.24 -7.66
C ARG A 73 8.14 -11.67 -6.50
N ARG A 74 7.91 -10.76 -5.55
CA ARG A 74 6.99 -10.98 -4.43
C ARG A 74 5.60 -11.39 -4.94
N SER A 75 5.01 -12.41 -4.34
CA SER A 75 3.63 -12.79 -4.59
C SER A 75 2.68 -11.70 -4.08
N THR A 76 1.92 -11.07 -4.97
CA THR A 76 0.90 -10.08 -4.61
C THR A 76 -0.45 -10.71 -4.28
N SER A 77 -0.55 -12.04 -4.29
CA SER A 77 -1.83 -12.77 -4.15
C SER A 77 -2.48 -12.66 -2.77
N LYS A 78 -1.72 -12.26 -1.75
CA LYS A 78 -2.20 -12.09 -0.36
C LYS A 78 -2.26 -10.62 0.04
N ASP A 79 -2.03 -9.71 -0.90
CA ASP A 79 -2.03 -8.29 -0.60
C ASP A 79 -3.47 -7.82 -0.43
N LYS A 80 -3.76 -7.30 0.77
CA LYS A 80 -5.04 -6.66 1.07
C LYS A 80 -4.83 -5.16 1.05
N THR A 81 -5.68 -4.45 0.32
CA THR A 81 -5.73 -2.99 0.42
C THR A 81 -6.58 -2.57 1.61
N ASP A 82 -6.39 -1.35 2.09
CA ASP A 82 -7.24 -0.77 3.14
C ASP A 82 -8.73 -0.83 2.76
N LEU A 83 -9.04 -0.67 1.46
CA LEU A 83 -10.41 -0.77 0.96
C LEU A 83 -10.96 -2.19 1.08
N ASP A 84 -10.15 -3.21 0.84
CA ASP A 84 -10.56 -4.61 0.99
C ASP A 84 -10.82 -4.94 2.45
N VAL A 85 -9.95 -4.48 3.35
CA VAL A 85 -10.11 -4.63 4.79
C VAL A 85 -11.41 -4.00 5.29
N VAL A 86 -11.71 -2.78 4.83
CA VAL A 86 -12.98 -2.10 5.15
C VAL A 86 -14.16 -2.87 4.57
N ARG A 87 -14.10 -3.38 3.34
CA ARG A 87 -15.18 -4.18 2.74
C ARG A 87 -15.42 -5.50 3.47
N GLU A 88 -14.39 -6.14 3.97
CA GLU A 88 -14.52 -7.39 4.73
C GLU A 88 -15.18 -7.16 6.10
N ASN A 89 -14.84 -6.04 6.77
CA ASN A 89 -15.24 -5.76 8.14
C ASN A 89 -16.34 -4.71 8.29
N HIS A 90 -16.88 -4.19 7.18
CA HIS A 90 -17.96 -3.20 7.25
C HIS A 90 -19.19 -3.80 7.93
N ARG A 91 -19.82 -2.98 8.76
CA ARG A 91 -21.11 -3.26 9.38
C ARG A 91 -22.10 -2.15 9.05
N PHE A 92 -23.37 -2.50 8.92
CA PHE A 92 -24.43 -1.52 8.68
C PHE A 92 -24.65 -0.61 9.90
N LEU A 93 -24.58 -1.19 11.11
CA LEU A 93 -24.59 -0.51 12.40
C LEU A 93 -23.55 -1.17 13.33
N TRP A 94 -22.80 -0.35 14.06
CA TRP A 94 -21.93 -0.81 15.14
C TRP A 94 -22.68 -0.78 16.47
N ARG A 95 -22.64 -1.88 17.23
CA ARG A 95 -23.21 -2.00 18.58
C ARG A 95 -22.11 -2.09 19.63
N GLU A 96 -22.46 -1.90 20.90
CA GLU A 96 -21.52 -2.02 22.03
C GLU A 96 -20.86 -3.41 22.11
N GLU A 97 -21.64 -4.48 21.84
CA GLU A 97 -21.13 -5.87 21.77
C GLU A 97 -20.00 -6.06 20.74
N ASP A 98 -20.02 -5.29 19.64
CA ASP A 98 -18.98 -5.38 18.60
C ASP A 98 -17.65 -4.73 19.04
N GLU A 99 -17.65 -3.97 20.13
CA GLU A 99 -16.46 -3.28 20.67
C GLU A 99 -15.56 -4.18 21.51
N GLU A 100 -16.07 -5.33 21.98
CA GLU A 100 -15.32 -6.26 22.82
C GLU A 100 -14.20 -6.98 22.04
N ASP A 101 -14.39 -7.21 20.74
CA ASP A 101 -13.44 -7.93 19.85
C ASP A 101 -12.80 -7.01 18.79
N MET A 102 -12.29 -5.84 19.18
CA MET A 102 -11.70 -4.87 18.24
C MET A 102 -10.30 -5.28 17.77
N THR A 103 -10.22 -5.75 16.51
CA THR A 103 -8.95 -5.84 15.77
C THR A 103 -8.67 -4.54 15.03
N TRP A 104 -7.42 -4.34 14.58
CA TRP A 104 -7.05 -3.13 13.82
C TRP A 104 -7.89 -2.97 12.54
N GLU A 105 -8.30 -4.08 11.90
CA GLU A 105 -9.18 -4.07 10.72
C GLU A 105 -10.58 -3.53 11.05
N LYS A 106 -11.13 -3.96 12.19
CA LYS A 106 -12.44 -3.49 12.67
C LYS A 106 -12.37 -2.03 13.11
N GLU A 107 -11.29 -1.61 13.77
CA GLU A 107 -11.06 -0.22 14.11
C GLU A 107 -10.99 0.68 12.87
N LEU A 108 -10.32 0.23 11.81
CA LEU A 108 -10.28 0.93 10.53
C LEU A 108 -11.70 1.10 9.97
N ALA A 109 -12.47 0.01 9.91
CA ALA A 109 -13.85 0.04 9.43
C ALA A 109 -14.75 0.95 10.30
N LYS A 110 -14.58 0.94 11.63
CA LYS A 110 -15.30 1.82 12.56
C LYS A 110 -14.98 3.29 12.30
N LYS A 111 -13.71 3.64 12.11
CA LYS A 111 -13.29 5.02 11.76
C LYS A 111 -13.95 5.52 10.47
N TYR A 112 -14.13 4.66 9.47
CA TYR A 112 -14.89 5.02 8.26
C TYR A 112 -16.39 5.14 8.53
N TYR A 113 -16.96 4.25 9.33
CA TYR A 113 -18.36 4.30 9.73
C TYR A 113 -18.72 5.59 10.50
N ASP A 114 -17.86 6.04 11.40
CA ASP A 114 -18.09 7.25 12.18
C ASP A 114 -18.13 8.51 11.31
N LYS A 115 -17.37 8.53 10.22
CA LYS A 115 -17.38 9.60 9.21
C LYS A 115 -18.66 9.64 8.37
N LEU A 116 -19.46 8.56 8.34
CA LEU A 116 -20.69 8.53 7.56
C LEU A 116 -21.77 9.42 8.17
N PHE A 117 -22.47 10.16 7.32
CA PHE A 117 -23.68 10.90 7.67
C PHE A 117 -24.90 9.96 7.69
N LYS A 118 -25.37 9.63 8.91
CA LYS A 118 -26.37 8.57 9.17
C LYS A 118 -27.80 9.08 9.44
N GLU A 119 -28.09 10.35 9.15
CA GLU A 119 -29.42 10.91 9.42
C GLU A 119 -30.49 10.40 8.44
N TYR A 120 -30.19 10.38 7.13
CA TYR A 120 -31.10 9.90 6.09
C TYR A 120 -30.42 8.84 5.23
N CYS A 121 -31.16 7.78 4.91
CA CYS A 121 -30.75 6.74 3.96
C CYS A 121 -31.14 7.10 2.52
N ILE A 122 -30.54 6.39 1.57
CA ILE A 122 -31.01 6.29 0.18
C ILE A 122 -31.67 4.93 -0.01
N ALA A 123 -32.83 4.93 -0.65
CA ALA A 123 -33.58 3.74 -1.00
C ALA A 123 -33.44 3.42 -2.49
N ASP A 124 -33.30 2.14 -2.84
CA ASP A 124 -33.54 1.62 -4.18
C ASP A 124 -34.94 0.99 -4.21
N LEU A 125 -35.88 1.73 -4.79
CA LEU A 125 -37.28 1.31 -4.93
C LEU A 125 -37.53 0.66 -6.29
N SER A 126 -36.51 0.24 -7.05
CA SER A 126 -36.71 -0.30 -8.41
C SER A 126 -37.53 -1.58 -8.45
N ARG A 127 -37.43 -2.43 -7.41
CA ARG A 127 -38.14 -3.72 -7.30
C ARG A 127 -39.29 -3.70 -6.29
N TYR A 128 -39.90 -2.53 -6.09
CA TYR A 128 -41.00 -2.36 -5.13
C TYR A 128 -42.19 -3.30 -5.37
N LYS A 129 -42.47 -3.67 -6.62
CA LYS A 129 -43.53 -4.64 -6.97
C LYS A 129 -43.29 -6.03 -6.39
N GLU A 130 -42.03 -6.43 -6.25
CA GLU A 130 -41.63 -7.71 -5.62
C GLU A 130 -41.52 -7.60 -4.08
N ASN A 131 -41.90 -6.46 -3.49
CA ASN A 131 -41.68 -6.14 -2.07
C ASN A 131 -40.20 -6.21 -1.65
N LYS A 132 -39.29 -5.89 -2.58
CA LYS A 132 -37.85 -5.87 -2.35
C LYS A 132 -37.34 -4.43 -2.39
N PHE A 133 -36.72 -4.02 -1.30
CA PHE A 133 -36.15 -2.69 -1.13
C PHE A 133 -34.68 -2.81 -0.74
N GLY A 134 -33.84 -1.95 -1.30
CA GLY A 134 -32.45 -1.81 -0.88
C GLY A 134 -32.25 -0.48 -0.17
N PHE A 135 -31.57 -0.49 0.97
CA PHE A 135 -31.18 0.74 1.67
C PHE A 135 -29.67 0.84 1.77
N ARG A 136 -29.17 2.07 1.73
CA ARG A 136 -27.76 2.38 2.01
C ARG A 136 -27.62 3.76 2.62
N TRP A 137 -26.51 3.98 3.32
CA TRP A 137 -26.10 5.32 3.72
C TRP A 137 -25.70 6.18 2.50
N ARG A 138 -25.80 7.49 2.67
CA ARG A 138 -25.44 8.48 1.64
C ARG A 138 -23.94 8.51 1.42
N VAL A 139 -23.53 8.71 0.17
CA VAL A 139 -22.11 9.01 -0.14
C VAL A 139 -21.86 10.51 -0.05
N GLU A 140 -20.59 10.92 0.05
CA GLU A 140 -20.18 12.33 0.15
C GLU A 140 -20.85 13.23 -0.90
N ASN A 141 -20.76 12.86 -2.19
CA ASN A 141 -21.40 13.62 -3.27
C ASN A 141 -22.91 13.78 -3.11
N GLU A 142 -23.59 12.77 -2.53
CA GLU A 142 -25.03 12.82 -2.25
C GLU A 142 -25.35 13.71 -1.06
N VAL A 143 -24.49 13.73 -0.04
CA VAL A 143 -24.64 14.65 1.10
C VAL A 143 -24.46 16.09 0.63
N ILE A 144 -23.40 16.37 -0.15
CA ILE A 144 -23.11 17.71 -0.68
C ILE A 144 -24.25 18.20 -1.59
N SER A 145 -24.79 17.33 -2.45
CA SER A 145 -25.93 17.67 -3.32
C SER A 145 -27.28 17.73 -2.60
N GLY A 146 -27.35 17.33 -1.31
CA GLY A 146 -28.59 17.33 -0.55
C GLY A 146 -29.55 16.17 -0.90
N LYS A 147 -29.06 15.10 -1.52
CA LYS A 147 -29.88 13.93 -1.87
C LYS A 147 -30.37 13.22 -0.62
N GLY A 148 -31.66 12.86 -0.61
CA GLY A 148 -32.34 12.28 0.54
C GLY A 148 -32.71 13.27 1.65
N GLN A 149 -32.41 14.57 1.50
CA GLN A 149 -32.83 15.62 2.44
C GLN A 149 -33.60 16.75 1.74
N PHE A 150 -33.04 17.33 0.68
CA PHE A 150 -33.70 18.34 -0.17
C PHE A 150 -34.17 17.77 -1.51
N LEU A 151 -33.62 16.62 -1.91
CA LEU A 151 -34.11 15.80 -3.02
C LEU A 151 -34.66 14.48 -2.49
N CYS A 152 -35.48 13.83 -3.30
CA CYS A 152 -35.99 12.49 -3.04
C CYS A 152 -34.84 11.51 -2.77
N GLY A 153 -34.98 10.71 -1.72
CA GLY A 153 -34.02 9.69 -1.31
C GLY A 153 -34.09 8.41 -2.13
N ASN A 154 -34.90 8.33 -3.19
CA ASN A 154 -34.85 7.21 -4.12
C ASN A 154 -33.64 7.37 -5.06
N LYS A 155 -32.84 6.30 -5.22
CA LYS A 155 -31.59 6.30 -6.01
C LYS A 155 -31.78 6.89 -7.42
N ARG A 156 -32.90 6.59 -8.08
CA ARG A 156 -33.21 7.01 -9.46
C ARG A 156 -34.22 8.17 -9.56
N CYS A 157 -34.42 8.94 -8.49
CA CYS A 157 -35.35 10.07 -8.47
C CYS A 157 -34.61 11.35 -8.05
N GLU A 158 -34.98 12.47 -8.67
CA GLU A 158 -34.38 13.79 -8.41
C GLU A 158 -35.46 14.84 -8.09
N ASN A 159 -36.68 14.42 -7.78
CA ASN A 159 -37.76 15.32 -7.43
C ASN A 159 -37.47 16.01 -6.08
N LYS A 160 -37.76 17.31 -5.99
CA LYS A 160 -37.54 18.17 -4.81
C LYS A 160 -38.85 18.51 -4.08
N GLU A 161 -39.99 18.31 -4.73
CA GLU A 161 -41.28 18.81 -4.25
C GLU A 161 -42.02 17.76 -3.41
N GLY A 162 -42.79 18.24 -2.41
CA GLY A 162 -43.68 17.41 -1.61
C GLY A 162 -42.99 16.31 -0.80
N LEU A 163 -41.72 16.50 -0.43
CA LEU A 163 -40.92 15.50 0.27
C LEU A 163 -41.45 15.23 1.69
N LYS A 164 -41.76 13.96 1.97
CA LYS A 164 -42.17 13.47 3.29
C LYS A 164 -41.09 12.58 3.91
N SER A 165 -40.91 12.69 5.21
CA SER A 165 -40.02 11.84 6.00
C SER A 165 -40.78 10.58 6.45
N TRP A 166 -40.11 9.44 6.36
CA TRP A 166 -40.59 8.12 6.71
C TRP A 166 -39.58 7.47 7.65
N GLU A 167 -40.08 6.72 8.63
CA GLU A 167 -39.27 5.83 9.44
C GLU A 167 -39.64 4.40 9.05
N VAL A 168 -38.65 3.65 8.57
CA VAL A 168 -38.87 2.32 8.01
C VAL A 168 -38.07 1.33 8.84
N ASN A 169 -38.71 0.22 9.20
CA ASN A 169 -38.02 -0.90 9.82
C ASN A 169 -37.25 -1.67 8.75
N PHE A 170 -35.93 -1.56 8.76
CA PHE A 170 -35.03 -2.23 7.83
C PHE A 170 -34.53 -3.54 8.47
N ALA A 171 -35.09 -4.65 8.00
CA ALA A 171 -34.60 -5.98 8.30
C ALA A 171 -33.48 -6.37 7.30
N TYR A 172 -32.32 -6.74 7.80
CA TYR A 172 -31.16 -7.14 7.01
C TYR A 172 -30.45 -8.35 7.62
N VAL A 173 -29.70 -9.08 6.80
CA VAL A 173 -28.87 -10.20 7.26
C VAL A 173 -27.42 -9.74 7.24
N GLU A 174 -26.75 -9.83 8.39
CA GLU A 174 -25.35 -9.48 8.56
C GLU A 174 -24.66 -10.64 9.29
N GLN A 175 -23.58 -11.17 8.71
CA GLN A 175 -22.84 -12.31 9.27
C GLN A 175 -23.70 -13.55 9.59
N GLY A 176 -24.79 -13.76 8.84
CA GLY A 176 -25.71 -14.90 9.03
C GLY A 176 -26.83 -14.64 10.04
N GLU A 177 -26.81 -13.51 10.74
CA GLU A 177 -27.83 -13.12 11.70
C GLU A 177 -28.82 -12.12 11.11
N LYS A 178 -30.10 -12.29 11.45
CA LYS A 178 -31.14 -11.31 11.09
C LYS A 178 -31.10 -10.16 12.08
N ARG A 179 -30.84 -8.96 11.59
CA ARG A 179 -30.84 -7.71 12.36
C ARG A 179 -31.93 -6.78 11.82
N ASN A 180 -32.47 -5.95 12.72
CA ASN A 180 -33.45 -4.93 12.38
C ASN A 180 -32.92 -3.57 12.82
N ALA A 181 -33.19 -2.54 12.03
CA ALA A 181 -32.82 -1.17 12.33
C ALA A 181 -33.93 -0.21 11.85
N LEU A 182 -34.27 0.78 12.67
CA LEU A 182 -35.16 1.85 12.25
C LEU A 182 -34.35 2.89 11.48
N VAL A 183 -34.65 3.09 10.21
CA VAL A 183 -33.95 4.05 9.34
C VAL A 183 -34.89 5.16 8.88
N LYS A 184 -34.35 6.38 8.79
CA LYS A 184 -35.10 7.54 8.28
C LYS A 184 -34.86 7.72 6.79
N LEU A 185 -35.93 8.00 6.06
CA LEU A 185 -35.93 8.17 4.61
C LEU A 185 -36.81 9.35 4.23
N ARG A 186 -36.38 10.16 3.26
CA ARG A 186 -37.21 11.26 2.75
C ARG A 186 -37.56 11.04 1.28
N LEU A 187 -38.84 10.96 0.95
CA LEU A 187 -39.32 10.60 -0.40
C LEU A 187 -40.37 11.58 -0.92
N CYS A 188 -40.42 11.73 -2.25
CA CYS A 188 -41.52 12.42 -2.92
C CYS A 188 -42.81 11.57 -2.89
N PRO A 189 -43.98 12.14 -3.21
CA PRO A 189 -45.26 11.43 -3.16
C PRO A 189 -45.28 10.14 -4.00
N GLU A 190 -44.72 10.16 -5.21
CA GLU A 190 -44.65 8.98 -6.08
C GLU A 190 -43.79 7.85 -5.49
N CYS A 191 -42.64 8.20 -4.89
CA CYS A 191 -41.76 7.22 -4.29
C CYS A 191 -42.31 6.71 -2.96
N SER A 192 -43.02 7.57 -2.23
CA SER A 192 -43.77 7.17 -1.03
C SER A 192 -44.87 6.16 -1.36
N PHE A 193 -45.57 6.33 -2.48
CA PHE A 193 -46.51 5.31 -2.97
C PHE A 193 -45.81 3.98 -3.29
N LYS A 194 -44.63 4.02 -3.93
CA LYS A 194 -43.84 2.81 -4.19
C LYS A 194 -43.40 2.09 -2.92
N LEU A 195 -43.01 2.85 -1.89
CA LEU A 195 -42.64 2.29 -0.59
C LEU A 195 -43.82 1.56 0.07
N ASN A 196 -45.02 2.15 0.01
CA ASN A 196 -46.23 1.60 0.62
C ASN A 196 -47.08 0.76 -0.34
N TYR A 197 -46.51 0.31 -1.46
CA TYR A 197 -47.27 -0.35 -2.54
C TYR A 197 -48.02 -1.61 -2.10
N HIS A 198 -47.47 -2.33 -1.12
CA HIS A 198 -48.08 -3.55 -0.55
C HIS A 198 -48.80 -3.31 0.78
N HIS A 199 -48.79 -2.07 1.29
CA HIS A 199 -49.48 -1.73 2.52
C HIS A 199 -50.95 -1.44 2.20
N LYS A 200 -51.85 -2.35 2.58
CA LYS A 200 -53.29 -2.12 2.58
C LYS A 200 -53.74 -1.39 3.84
#